data_AF-A0A1H0H3T3-F1
#
_entry.id   AF-A0A1H0H3T3-F1
#
_cell.length_a   1.000
_cell.length_b   1.000
_cell.length_c   1.000
_cell.angle_alpha   90.00
_cell.angle_beta   90.00
_cell.angle_gamma   90.00
#
_symmetry.space_group_name_H-M   'P 1'
#
loop_
_entity.id
_entity.type
_entity.pdbx_description
1 polymer ?
#
loop_
_entity_poly.entity_id
_entity_poly.type
_entity_poly.pdbx_seq_one_letter_code
_entity_poly.pdbx_strand_id
1 'polypeptide(L)'
;MSHRDPPGNLAPHIPADDWRRAEATGASVVIVVQAADSDGIPWRRVLLAFGVAGAAAFGTWGLVVALCTLLDAAAHAVTVIATAAGPIGVGGITFRLTRPKS
;
A
#
# COMPACT_ATOMS: atom_id res chain seq x y z
N MET A 1 -43.53 14.38 -20.30
CA MET A 1 -42.30 15.12 -20.66
C MET A 1 -41.24 14.74 -19.64
N SER A 2 -40.23 13.99 -20.06
CA SER A 2 -39.11 13.56 -19.21
C SER A 2 -38.14 14.74 -19.04
N HIS A 3 -38.22 15.43 -17.91
CA HIS A 3 -37.25 16.44 -17.52
C HIS A 3 -35.90 15.72 -17.33
N ARG A 4 -34.90 16.10 -18.13
CA ARG A 4 -33.54 15.58 -18.02
C ARG A 4 -32.79 16.53 -17.09
N ASP A 5 -32.41 16.05 -15.91
CA ASP A 5 -31.69 16.88 -14.96
C ASP A 5 -30.39 17.39 -15.60
N PRO A 6 -30.15 18.71 -15.61
CA PRO A 6 -28.94 19.26 -16.20
C PRO A 6 -27.71 18.85 -15.38
N PRO A 7 -26.57 18.56 -16.03
CA PRO A 7 -25.36 18.18 -15.33
C PRO A 7 -24.79 19.39 -14.56
N GLY A 8 -24.82 19.31 -13.23
CA GLY A 8 -24.28 20.34 -12.35
C GLY A 8 -24.78 20.18 -10.91
N ASN A 9 -24.14 20.87 -9.97
CA ASN A 9 -24.68 21.02 -8.62
C ASN A 9 -25.93 21.90 -8.71
N LEU A 10 -27.10 21.27 -8.82
CA LEU A 10 -28.37 21.97 -8.83
C LEU A 10 -28.47 22.81 -7.57
N ALA A 11 -28.78 24.10 -7.72
CA ALA A 11 -29.22 24.89 -6.60
C ALA A 11 -30.41 24.16 -5.93
N PRO A 12 -30.48 24.12 -4.58
CA PRO A 12 -31.55 23.42 -3.90
C PRO A 12 -32.91 23.83 -4.46
N HIS A 13 -33.66 22.85 -4.96
CA HIS A 13 -34.99 23.11 -5.49
C HIS A 13 -35.90 23.47 -4.32
N ILE A 14 -36.52 24.64 -4.38
CA ILE A 14 -37.58 25.01 -3.46
C ILE A 14 -38.88 24.45 -4.05
N PRO A 15 -39.61 23.57 -3.35
CA PRO A 15 -40.90 23.09 -3.84
C PRO A 15 -41.85 24.26 -4.10
N ALA A 16 -42.52 24.26 -5.25
CA ALA A 16 -43.38 25.37 -5.68
C ALA A 16 -44.56 25.64 -4.73
N ASP A 17 -44.96 24.64 -3.95
CA ASP A 17 -46.03 24.76 -2.97
C ASP A 17 -45.56 25.46 -1.69
N ASP A 18 -44.32 25.23 -1.28
CA ASP A 18 -43.71 25.91 -0.14
C ASP A 18 -43.49 27.40 -0.46
N TRP A 19 -43.07 27.71 -1.69
CA TRP A 19 -42.97 29.09 -2.18
C TRP A 19 -44.34 29.79 -2.16
N ARG A 20 -45.36 29.17 -2.76
CA ARG A 20 -46.71 29.76 -2.82
C ARG A 20 -47.35 29.93 -1.45
N ARG A 21 -47.12 29.01 -0.52
CA ARG A 21 -47.58 29.13 0.87
C ARG A 21 -46.89 30.29 1.57
N ALA A 22 -45.58 30.42 1.44
CA ALA A 22 -44.80 31.51 2.04
C ALA A 22 -45.25 32.87 1.51
N GLU A 23 -45.48 32.99 0.20
CA GLU A 23 -46.00 34.20 -0.44
C GLU A 23 -47.39 34.60 0.10
N ALA A 24 -48.30 33.63 0.25
CA ALA A 24 -49.65 33.87 0.75
C ALA A 24 -49.71 34.22 2.25
N THR A 25 -48.74 33.76 3.04
CA THR A 25 -48.75 33.92 4.51
C THR A 25 -47.75 34.95 5.02
N GLY A 26 -46.86 35.46 4.16
CA GLY A 26 -45.75 36.32 4.56
C GLY A 26 -44.67 35.62 5.40
N ALA A 27 -44.70 34.28 5.47
CA ALA A 27 -43.73 33.50 6.23
C ALA A 27 -42.37 33.42 5.51
N SER A 28 -41.27 33.42 6.26
CA SER A 28 -39.92 33.26 5.70
C SER A 28 -39.58 31.80 5.42
N VAL A 29 -38.96 31.54 4.27
CA VAL A 29 -38.42 30.22 3.89
C VAL A 29 -36.92 30.21 4.15
N VAL A 30 -36.46 29.39 5.09
CA VAL A 30 -35.04 29.23 5.41
C VAL A 30 -34.53 27.94 4.78
N ILE A 31 -33.54 28.05 3.90
CA ILE A 31 -32.95 26.91 3.19
C ILE A 31 -31.55 26.69 3.77
N VAL A 32 -31.38 25.59 4.51
CA VAL A 32 -30.08 25.19 5.03
C VAL A 32 -29.45 24.23 4.04
N VAL A 33 -28.46 24.74 3.30
CA VAL A 33 -27.61 23.89 2.45
C VAL A 33 -26.43 23.44 3.29
N GLN A 34 -26.40 22.17 3.66
CA GLN A 34 -25.15 21.58 4.11
C GLN A 34 -24.27 21.43 2.88
N ALA A 35 -23.33 22.36 2.70
CA ALA A 35 -22.22 22.12 1.81
C ALA A 35 -21.53 20.86 2.34
N ALA A 36 -21.59 19.77 1.59
CA ALA A 36 -20.66 18.68 1.78
C ALA A 36 -19.29 19.28 1.43
N ASP A 37 -18.54 19.71 2.45
CA ASP A 37 -17.18 20.22 2.29
C ASP A 37 -16.36 19.15 1.57
N SER A 38 -16.23 19.32 0.25
CA SER A 38 -15.45 18.46 -0.62
C SER A 38 -13.98 18.89 -0.64
N ASP A 39 -13.64 19.94 0.11
CA ASP A 39 -12.29 20.47 0.31
C ASP A 39 -11.46 19.67 1.34
N GLY A 40 -12.07 18.67 1.99
CA GLY A 40 -11.33 17.74 2.84
C GLY A 40 -10.41 16.83 2.04
N ILE A 41 -9.16 16.63 2.49
CA ILE A 41 -8.27 15.61 1.91
C ILE A 41 -9.00 14.26 1.97
N PRO A 42 -9.25 13.59 0.83
CA PRO A 42 -10.00 12.35 0.82
C PRO A 42 -9.17 11.30 1.56
N TRP A 43 -9.59 10.93 2.77
CA TRP A 43 -8.94 9.93 3.63
C TRP A 43 -8.57 8.65 2.87
N ARG A 44 -9.40 8.27 1.90
CA ARG A 44 -9.15 7.17 0.97
C ARG A 44 -7.79 7.27 0.26
N ARG A 45 -7.36 8.46 -0.19
CA ARG A 45 -6.05 8.64 -0.85
C ARG A 45 -4.89 8.43 0.12
N VAL A 46 -5.02 8.93 1.35
CA VAL A 46 -3.99 8.78 2.39
C VAL A 46 -3.84 7.31 2.78
N LEU A 47 -4.95 6.62 3.03
CA LEU A 47 -4.96 5.20 3.38
C LEU A 47 -4.39 4.32 2.25
N LEU A 48 -4.71 4.63 0.99
CA LEU A 48 -4.16 3.92 -0.16
C LEU A 48 -2.64 4.09 -0.26
N ALA A 49 -2.14 5.32 -0.12
CA ALA A 49 -0.70 5.59 -0.17
C ALA A 49 0.04 4.85 0.96
N PHE A 50 -0.53 4.86 2.17
CA PHE A 50 0.04 4.15 3.31
C PHE A 50 0.04 2.63 3.11
N GLY A 51 -1.04 2.08 2.55
CA GLY A 51 -1.13 0.66 2.22
C GLY A 51 -0.08 0.22 1.21
N VAL A 52 0.13 1.00 0.13
CA VAL A 52 1.15 0.71 -0.88
C VAL A 52 2.56 0.80 -0.30
N ALA A 53 2.86 1.86 0.46
CA ALA A 53 4.16 2.04 1.09
C ALA A 53 4.46 0.91 2.09
N GLY A 54 3.47 0.54 2.91
CA GLY A 54 3.59 -0.57 3.86
C GLY A 54 3.87 -1.90 3.15
N ALA A 55 3.09 -2.24 2.11
CA ALA A 55 3.27 -3.47 1.36
C ALA A 55 4.67 -3.57 0.71
N ALA A 56 5.18 -2.46 0.15
CA ALA A 56 6.52 -2.40 -0.42
C ALA A 56 7.62 -2.60 0.64
N ALA A 57 7.48 -1.96 1.81
CA ALA A 57 8.43 -2.09 2.91
C ALA A 57 8.46 -3.52 3.48
N PHE A 58 7.31 -4.13 3.71
CA PHE A 58 7.24 -5.52 4.18
C PHE A 58 7.73 -6.51 3.13
N GLY A 59 7.40 -6.29 1.86
CA GLY A 59 7.88 -7.15 0.77
C GLY A 59 9.41 -7.12 0.63
N THR A 60 10.02 -5.94 0.68
CA THR A 60 11.48 -5.79 0.61
C THR A 60 12.19 -6.41 1.81
N TRP A 61 11.68 -6.19 3.03
CA TRP A 61 12.21 -6.86 4.22
C TRP A 61 12.07 -8.38 4.16
N GLY A 62 10.93 -8.88 3.65
CA GLY A 62 10.73 -10.31 3.45
C GLY A 62 11.75 -10.93 2.49
N LEU A 63 12.09 -10.24 1.39
CA LEU A 63 13.13 -10.67 0.46
C LEU A 63 14.52 -10.69 1.11
N VAL A 64 14.85 -9.68 1.92
CA VAL A 64 16.13 -9.64 2.65
C VAL A 64 16.23 -10.82 3.61
N VAL A 65 15.18 -11.09 4.39
CA VAL A 65 15.13 -12.24 5.29
C VAL A 65 15.27 -13.54 4.50
N ALA A 66 14.51 -13.72 3.42
CA ALA A 66 14.60 -14.92 2.58
C ALA A 66 16.02 -15.12 2.03
N LEU A 67 16.67 -14.05 1.56
CA LEU A 67 18.05 -14.12 1.07
C LEU A 67 19.01 -14.53 2.19
N CYS A 68 18.92 -13.92 3.37
CA CYS A 68 19.74 -14.29 4.52
C CYS A 68 19.51 -15.75 4.92
N THR A 69 18.27 -16.24 4.96
CA THR A 69 17.98 -17.64 5.28
C THR A 69 18.54 -18.61 4.25
N LEU A 70 18.52 -18.24 2.97
CA LEU A 70 19.08 -19.08 1.90
C LEU A 70 20.61 -19.15 2.00
N LEU A 71 21.26 -18.02 2.28
CA LEU A 71 22.71 -17.96 2.48
C LEU A 71 23.15 -18.72 3.73
N ASP A 72 22.40 -18.62 4.83
CA ASP A 72 22.67 -19.37 6.06
C ASP A 72 22.56 -20.89 5.84
N ALA A 73 21.48 -21.33 5.19
CA ALA A 73 21.30 -22.73 4.81
C ALA A 73 22.41 -23.22 3.87
N ALA A 74 22.83 -22.40 2.90
CA ALA A 74 23.93 -22.73 1.99
C ALA A 74 25.27 -22.82 2.73
N ALA A 75 25.56 -21.88 3.64
CA ALA A 75 26.76 -21.90 4.47
C ALA A 75 26.78 -23.15 5.38
N HIS A 76 25.66 -23.49 6.00
CA HIS A 76 25.51 -24.72 6.77
C HIS A 76 25.78 -25.96 5.91
N ALA A 77 25.21 -26.06 4.72
CA ALA A 77 25.49 -27.17 3.82
C ALA A 77 26.98 -27.25 3.44
N VAL A 78 27.62 -26.12 3.11
CA VAL A 78 29.05 -26.07 2.77
C VAL A 78 29.91 -26.50 3.96
N THR A 79 29.60 -26.04 5.17
CA THR A 79 30.35 -26.45 6.38
C THR A 79 30.15 -27.93 6.72
N VAL A 80 28.95 -28.48 6.56
CA VAL A 80 28.71 -29.94 6.72
C VAL A 80 29.50 -30.73 5.68
N ILE A 81 29.51 -30.30 4.43
CA ILE A 81 30.28 -30.97 3.37
C ILE A 81 31.78 -30.86 3.65
N ALA A 82 32.28 -29.68 4.04
CA ALA A 82 33.69 -29.44 4.38
C ALA A 82 34.17 -30.25 5.59
N THR A 83 33.32 -30.43 6.60
CA THR A 83 33.63 -31.25 7.78
C THR A 83 33.55 -32.74 7.48
N ALA A 84 32.61 -33.17 6.61
CA ALA A 84 32.46 -34.57 6.21
C ALA A 84 33.52 -35.04 5.19
N ALA A 85 34.04 -34.16 4.34
CA ALA A 85 34.93 -34.54 3.24
C ALA A 85 36.45 -34.38 3.53
N GLY A 86 36.84 -33.76 4.65
CA GLY A 86 38.24 -33.29 4.81
C GLY A 86 38.57 -32.15 3.83
N PRO A 87 39.81 -31.63 3.76
CA PRO A 87 40.11 -30.40 3.02
C PRO A 87 39.67 -30.50 1.55
N ILE A 88 38.61 -29.77 1.22
CA ILE A 88 37.91 -29.87 -0.06
C ILE A 88 38.72 -29.17 -1.15
N GLY A 89 39.37 -29.98 -1.99
CA GLY A 89 39.83 -29.54 -3.30
C GLY A 89 38.68 -29.59 -4.30
N VAL A 90 38.26 -28.43 -4.82
CA VAL A 90 37.37 -28.37 -5.99
C VAL A 90 38.24 -28.46 -7.24
N GLY A 91 38.02 -29.49 -8.07
CA GLY A 91 38.69 -29.62 -9.38
C GLY A 91 40.14 -30.14 -9.33
N GLY A 92 40.49 -31.01 -8.39
CA GLY A 92 41.82 -31.64 -8.33
C GLY A 92 42.94 -30.76 -7.75
N ILE A 93 42.63 -29.52 -7.34
CA ILE A 93 43.56 -28.65 -6.64
C ILE A 93 43.42 -28.91 -5.13
N THR A 94 44.16 -29.90 -4.64
CA THR A 94 44.27 -30.15 -3.21
C THR A 94 45.21 -29.11 -2.60
N PHE A 95 44.69 -28.13 -1.87
CA PHE A 95 45.52 -27.24 -1.05
C PHE A 95 46.10 -28.04 0.12
N ARG A 96 47.24 -28.70 -0.11
CA ARG A 96 48.08 -29.28 0.94
C ARG A 96 48.71 -28.14 1.72
N LEU A 97 48.10 -27.77 2.84
CA LEU A 97 48.63 -26.77 3.80
C LEU A 97 49.78 -27.30 4.68
N THR A 98 50.41 -28.42 4.35
CA THR A 98 51.58 -28.92 5.05
C THR A 98 52.81 -28.87 4.15
N ARG A 99 53.68 -27.89 4.39
CA ARG A 99 55.02 -27.79 3.78
C ARG A 99 55.91 -28.88 4.40
N PRO A 100 56.53 -29.79 3.62
CA PRO A 100 57.57 -30.65 4.17
C PRO A 100 58.78 -29.79 4.56
N LYS A 101 59.23 -29.93 5.80
CA LYS A 101 60.46 -29.32 6.28
C LYS A 101 61.62 -30.10 5.70
N SER A 102 62.46 -29.40 4.93
CA SER A 102 63.79 -29.87 4.53
C SER A 102 64.69 -30.07 5.75
#